data_AF-E9CND6-F1
#
_entry.id   AF-E9CND6-F1
#
_cell.length_a   1.000
_cell.length_b   1.000
_cell.length_c   1.000
_cell.angle_alpha   90.00
_cell.angle_beta   90.00
_cell.angle_gamma   90.00
#
_symmetry.space_group_name_H-M   'P 1'
#
loop_
_entity.id
_entity.type
_entity.pdbx_description
1 polymer ?
#
loop_
_entity_poly.entity_id
_entity_poly.type
_entity_poly.pdbx_seq_one_letter_code
_entity_poly.pdbx_strand_id
1 'polypeptide(L)' 'MWLALVGNLLQKAKGRILQDEYGSTFLLHLDLLATCVALFGNKLRALSRSNLQ' A
#
# COMPACT_ATOMS: atom_id res chain seq x y z
N MET A 1 6.24 -5.25 10.68
CA MET A 1 6.60 -6.12 9.53
C MET A 1 5.65 -5.97 8.33
N TRP A 2 4.44 -5.44 8.51
CA TRP A 2 3.47 -5.21 7.44
C TRP A 2 3.88 -4.11 6.44
N LEU A 3 4.48 -3.03 6.93
CA LEU A 3 4.93 -1.90 6.10
C LEU A 3 5.95 -2.27 5.04
N ALA A 4 6.87 -3.19 5.36
CA ALA A 4 7.90 -3.64 4.43
C ALA A 4 7.29 -4.35 3.20
N LEU A 5 6.18 -5.08 3.39
CA LEU A 5 5.46 -5.73 2.30
C LEU A 5 4.72 -4.72 1.42
N VAL A 6 4.11 -3.70 2.03
CA VAL A 6 3.46 -2.59 1.32
C VAL A 6 4.49 -1.82 0.50
N GLY A 7 5.64 -1.48 1.08
CA GLY A 7 6.76 -0.83 0.39
C GLY A 7 7.31 -1.65 -0.77
N ASN A 8 7.47 -2.97 -0.60
CA ASN A 8 7.92 -3.87 -1.66
C ASN A 8 6.91 -3.96 -2.81
N LEU A 9 5.61 -4.02 -2.51
CA LEU A 9 4.56 -3.96 -3.53
C LEU A 9 4.55 -2.63 -4.28
N LEU A 10 4.73 -1.53 -3.55
CA LEU A 10 4.72 -0.20 -4.13
C LEU A 10 5.91 -0.02 -5.09
N GLN A 11 7.11 -0.47 -4.69
CA GLN A 11 8.27 -0.49 -5.57
C GLN A 11 8.04 -1.32 -6.83
N LYS A 12 7.43 -2.51 -6.71
CA LYS A 12 7.07 -3.34 -7.89
C LYS A 12 6.08 -2.66 -8.82
N ALA A 13 5.20 -1.83 -8.26
CA ALA A 13 4.20 -1.07 -9.01
C ALA A 13 4.74 0.28 -9.51
N LYS A 14 6.05 0.56 -9.35
CA LYS A 14 6.71 1.85 -9.62
C LYS A 14 6.04 3.04 -8.92
N GLY A 15 5.36 2.80 -7.82
CA GLY A 15 4.79 3.84 -6.99
C GLY A 15 5.80 4.38 -6.00
N ARG A 16 5.50 5.56 -5.44
CA ARG A 16 6.29 6.17 -4.37
C ARG A 16 5.39 6.50 -3.18
N ILE A 17 5.93 6.42 -1.96
CA ILE A 17 5.25 6.93 -0.78
C ILE A 17 5.44 8.45 -0.81
N LEU A 18 4.33 9.20 -0.83
CA LEU A 18 4.34 10.65 -0.79
C LEU A 18 4.37 11.16 0.64
N GLN A 19 3.60 10.51 1.51
CA GLN A 19 3.45 10.92 2.90
C GLN A 19 3.00 9.72 3.72
N ASP A 20 3.46 9.68 4.94
CA ASP A 20 3.13 8.66 5.91
C ASP A 20 2.78 9.35 7.23
N GLU A 21 1.55 9.09 7.69
CA GLU A 21 1.01 9.67 8.91
C GLU A 21 0.74 8.56 9.92
N TYR A 22 1.46 8.64 11.04
CA TYR A 22 1.46 7.64 12.10
C TYR A 22 0.65 8.17 13.28
N GLY A 23 -0.63 7.80 13.34
CA GLY A 23 -1.51 8.06 14.48
C GLY A 23 -2.09 6.76 15.06
N SER A 24 -3.31 6.84 15.63
CA SER A 24 -4.10 5.64 15.99
C SER A 24 -4.48 4.80 14.76
N THR A 25 -4.41 5.40 13.57
CA THR A 25 -4.61 4.77 12.27
C THR A 25 -3.42 5.13 11.40
N PHE A 26 -3.03 4.21 10.52
CA PHE A 26 -1.88 4.36 9.66
C PHE A 26 -2.32 4.85 8.28
N LEU A 27 -2.02 6.12 7.96
CA LEU A 27 -2.37 6.73 6.68
C LEU A 27 -1.13 6.82 5.79
N LEU A 28 -1.22 6.25 4.59
CA LEU A 28 -0.15 6.27 3.60
C LEU A 28 -0.68 6.91 2.31
N HIS A 29 -0.14 8.07 1.95
CA HIS A 29 -0.34 8.66 0.64
C HIS A 29 0.66 8.05 -0.34
N LEU A 30 0.13 7.48 -1.42
CA LEU A 30 0.90 6.75 -2.42
C LEU A 30 0.69 7.43 -3.77
N ASP A 31 1.79 7.76 -4.46
CA ASP A 31 1.75 8.10 -5.87
C ASP A 31 1.85 6.79 -6.66
N LEU A 32 0.82 6.47 -7.45
CA LEU A 32 0.79 5.25 -8.23
C LEU A 32 0.04 5.47 -9.55
N LEU A 33 0.52 4.83 -10.61
CA LEU A 33 -0.17 4.83 -11.91
C LEU A 33 -1.58 4.23 -11.75
N ALA A 34 -2.59 4.90 -12.33
CA ALA A 34 -4.00 4.50 -12.20
C ALA A 34 -4.25 3.04 -12.64
N THR A 35 -3.56 2.55 -13.66
CA THR A 35 -3.64 1.15 -14.13
C THR A 35 -3.10 0.14 -13.11
N CYS A 36 -2.20 0.56 -12.23
CA CYS A 36 -1.61 -0.29 -11.19
C CYS A 36 -2.40 -0.23 -9.87
N VAL A 37 -3.30 0.74 -9.69
CA VAL A 37 -4.11 0.91 -8.46
C VAL A 37 -4.96 -0.32 -8.15
N ALA A 38 -5.67 -0.85 -9.15
CA ALA A 38 -6.51 -2.04 -8.98
C ALA A 38 -5.69 -3.28 -8.59
N LEU A 39 -4.51 -3.46 -9.20
CA LEU A 39 -3.63 -4.60 -8.97
C LEU A 39 -2.93 -4.48 -7.62
N PHE A 40 -2.52 -3.27 -7.23
CA PHE A 40 -1.96 -2.97 -5.92
C PHE A 40 -2.99 -3.18 -4.81
N GLY A 41 -4.20 -2.65 -4.97
CA GLY A 41 -5.30 -2.82 -4.00
C GLY A 41 -5.68 -4.29 -3.79
N ASN A 42 -5.79 -5.06 -4.87
CA ASN A 42 -6.06 -6.51 -4.78
C ASN A 42 -4.93 -7.27 -4.08
N LYS A 43 -3.67 -6.94 -4.36
CA LYS A 43 -2.52 -7.56 -3.67
C LYS A 43 -2.41 -7.14 -2.21
N LEU A 44 -2.68 -5.88 -1.90
CA LEU A 44 -2.67 -5.36 -0.54
C LEU A 44 -3.78 -6.02 0.30
N ARG A 45 -4.99 -6.18 -0.28
CA ARG A 45 -6.09 -6.94 0.32
C ARG A 45 -5.75 -8.41 0.51
N ALA A 46 -5.12 -9.05 -0.48
CA ALA A 46 -4.68 -10.44 -0.39
C ALA A 46 -3.62 -10.66 0.68
N LEU A 47 -2.66 -9.73 0.81
CA LEU A 47 -1.69 -9.74 1.90
C LEU A 47 -2.38 -9.52 3.24
N SER A 48 -3.35 -8.61 3.30
CA SER A 48 -4.13 -8.25 4.49
C SER A 48 -4.96 -9.39 5.05
N ARG A 49 -5.20 -10.43 4.24
CA ARG A 49 -6.02 -11.59 4.63
C ARG A 49 -7.25 -11.15 5.44
N SER A 50 -7.96 -10.13 4.94
CA SER A 50 -9.22 -9.65 5.53
C SER A 50 -9.12 -8.95 6.91
N ASN A 51 -7.94 -8.42 7.30
CA ASN A 51 -7.75 -7.78 8.62
C ASN A 51 -7.48 -6.26 8.58
N LEU A 52 -7.51 -5.63 7.40
CA LEU A 52 -7.61 -4.16 7.28
C LEU A 52 -9.10 -3.79 7.26
N GLN A 53 -9.62 -3.45 8.44
CA GLN A 53 -10.85 -2.65 8.60
C GLN A 53 -10.52 -1.16 8.52
#